data_AF-Q2W3X5-F1
#
_entry.id   AF-Q2W3X5-F1
#
_cell.length_a   1.000
_cell.length_b   1.000
_cell.length_c   1.000
_cell.angle_alpha   90.00
_cell.angle_beta   90.00
_cell.angle_gamma   90.00
#
_symmetry.space_group_name_H-M   'P 1'
#
loop_
_entity.id
_entity.type
_entity.pdbx_description
1 polymer ?
#
loop_
_entity_poly.entity_id
_entity_poly.type
_entity_poly.pdbx_seq_one_letter_code
_entity_poly.pdbx_strand_id
1 'polypeptide(L)'
;MDDAMDSAAAAPSQMDRLAVRDLVAALALLAPEQRETVLLVGLEGLTYAEVAGVTGVPVGTVMSRLKRGRDRLALLMHGGEAALRRVK
;
A
#
# COMPACT_ATOMS: atom_id res chain seq x y z
N MET A 1 11.47 18.59 -36.14
CA MET A 1 11.94 18.70 -34.73
C MET A 1 10.80 18.16 -33.90
N ASP A 2 10.68 16.84 -33.88
CA ASP A 2 9.65 16.12 -33.13
C ASP A 2 10.31 14.82 -32.68
N ASP A 3 11.19 14.97 -31.70
CA ASP A 3 11.78 13.85 -30.97
C ASP A 3 10.77 13.47 -29.87
N ALA A 4 9.64 12.90 -30.32
CA ALA A 4 8.69 12.27 -29.43
C ALA A 4 9.31 10.93 -29.01
N MET A 5 10.21 11.04 -28.03
CA MET A 5 10.87 9.94 -27.36
C MET A 5 9.79 9.04 -26.76
N ASP A 6 9.52 7.96 -27.50
CA ASP A 6 8.73 6.81 -27.08
C ASP A 6 9.34 6.28 -25.78
N SER A 7 8.75 6.68 -24.65
CA SER A 7 9.10 6.15 -23.34
C SER A 7 8.57 4.72 -23.29
N ALA A 8 9.32 3.80 -23.88
CA ALA A 8 9.06 2.37 -23.75
C ALA A 8 9.14 2.03 -22.26
N ALA A 9 7.98 1.82 -21.63
CA ALA A 9 7.90 1.30 -20.27
C ALA A 9 8.67 -0.03 -20.22
N ALA A 10 9.86 -0.01 -19.62
CA ALA A 10 10.68 -1.20 -19.47
C ALA A 10 9.89 -2.27 -18.72
N ALA A 11 10.02 -3.53 -19.16
CA ALA A 11 9.38 -4.64 -18.47
C ALA A 11 9.80 -4.67 -16.98
N PRO A 12 8.88 -4.98 -16.05
CA PRO A 12 9.19 -4.97 -14.62
C PRO A 12 10.31 -5.97 -14.31
N SER A 13 11.30 -5.46 -13.58
CA SER A 13 12.48 -6.22 -13.18
C SER A 13 12.10 -7.36 -12.23
N GLN A 14 13.01 -8.30 -12.03
CA GLN A 14 12.84 -9.34 -11.03
C GLN A 14 12.66 -8.75 -9.61
N MET A 15 13.32 -7.63 -9.33
CA MET A 15 13.20 -6.93 -8.04
C MET A 15 11.80 -6.34 -7.86
N ASP A 16 11.23 -5.74 -8.92
CA ASP A 16 9.87 -5.18 -8.87
C ASP A 16 8.84 -6.26 -8.57
N ARG A 17 8.98 -7.44 -9.20
CA ARG A 17 8.09 -8.58 -8.96
C ARG A 17 8.20 -9.09 -7.53
N LEU A 18 9.41 -9.12 -6.97
CA LEU A 18 9.62 -9.52 -5.58
C LEU A 18 8.99 -8.50 -4.62
N ALA A 19 9.19 -7.21 -4.86
CA ALA A 19 8.58 -6.13 -4.07
C ALA A 19 7.05 -6.18 -4.08
N VAL A 20 6.45 -6.44 -5.26
CA VAL A 20 4.99 -6.63 -5.38
C VAL A 20 4.52 -7.84 -4.58
N ARG A 21 5.23 -8.97 -4.67
CA ARG A 21 4.88 -10.19 -3.90
C ARG A 21 4.92 -9.93 -2.40
N ASP A 22 5.96 -9.23 -1.93
CA ASP A 22 6.12 -8.91 -0.51
C ASP A 22 5.06 -7.92 -0.03
N LEU A 23 4.68 -6.94 -0.87
CA LEU A 23 3.55 -6.03 -0.61
C LEU A 23 2.22 -6.79 -0.47
N VAL A 24 1.93 -7.72 -1.39
CA VAL A 24 0.72 -8.55 -1.34
C VAL A 24 0.68 -9.38 -0.06
N ALA A 25 1.80 -9.99 0.32
CA ALA A 25 1.91 -10.73 1.58
C ALA A 25 1.70 -9.83 2.80
N ALA A 26 2.27 -8.63 2.80
CA ALA A 26 2.11 -7.67 3.90
C ALA A 26 0.67 -7.15 4.02
N LEU A 27 0.00 -6.87 2.91
CA LEU A 27 -1.42 -6.50 2.89
C LEU A 27 -2.29 -7.61 3.48
N ALA A 28 -1.99 -8.89 3.20
CA ALA A 28 -2.74 -10.02 3.74
C ALA A 28 -2.68 -10.12 5.28
N LEU A 29 -1.63 -9.56 5.91
CA LEU A 29 -1.43 -9.54 7.36
C LEU A 29 -2.08 -8.35 8.08
N LEU A 30 -2.70 -7.43 7.34
CA LEU A 30 -3.49 -6.35 7.94
C LEU A 30 -4.84 -6.87 8.44
N ALA A 31 -5.38 -6.22 9.47
CA ALA A 31 -6.77 -6.45 9.86
C ALA A 31 -7.70 -6.15 8.67
N PRO A 32 -8.79 -6.92 8.46
CA PRO A 32 -9.63 -6.81 7.26
C PRO A 32 -10.09 -5.38 6.96
N GLU A 33 -10.51 -4.65 8.00
CA GLU A 33 -11.03 -3.28 7.87
C GLU A 33 -9.93 -2.27 7.53
N GLN A 34 -8.70 -2.53 7.99
CA GLN A 34 -7.54 -1.70 7.64
C GLN A 34 -7.11 -1.95 6.20
N ARG A 35 -7.06 -3.24 5.79
CA ARG A 35 -6.73 -3.65 4.42
C ARG A 35 -7.70 -3.04 3.42
N GLU A 36 -9.00 -3.19 3.67
CA GLU A 36 -10.06 -2.62 2.84
C GLU A 36 -9.89 -1.10 2.71
N THR A 37 -9.71 -0.39 3.83
CA THR A 37 -9.50 1.07 3.81
C THR A 37 -8.24 1.47 3.02
N VAL A 38 -7.14 0.74 3.18
CA VAL A 38 -5.88 1.01 2.45
C VAL A 38 -6.06 0.79 0.94
N LEU A 39 -6.75 -0.26 0.53
CA LEU A 39 -6.98 -0.56 -0.88
C LEU A 39 -7.93 0.45 -1.52
N LEU A 40 -9.04 0.79 -0.87
CA LEU A 40 -9.98 1.77 -1.42
C LEU A 40 -9.35 3.15 -1.62
N VAL A 41 -8.48 3.58 -0.70
CA VAL A 41 -7.79 4.87 -0.84
C VAL A 41 -6.59 4.78 -1.79
N GLY A 42 -5.75 3.76 -1.64
CA GLY A 42 -4.45 3.67 -2.31
C GLY A 42 -4.49 3.04 -3.69
N LEU A 43 -5.41 2.12 -3.94
CA LEU A 43 -5.57 1.43 -5.22
C LEU A 43 -6.72 2.04 -6.04
N GLU A 44 -7.89 2.19 -5.42
CA GLU A 44 -9.08 2.73 -6.11
C GLU A 44 -9.10 4.26 -6.16
N GLY A 45 -8.25 4.94 -5.38
CA GLY A 45 -8.16 6.39 -5.38
C GLY A 45 -9.35 7.11 -4.73
N LEU A 46 -10.19 6.41 -3.97
CA LEU A 46 -11.37 6.99 -3.33
C LEU A 46 -10.98 8.00 -2.25
N THR A 47 -11.77 9.07 -2.16
CA THR A 47 -11.70 10.03 -1.07
C THR A 47 -12.19 9.40 0.23
N TYR A 48 -11.82 9.98 1.38
CA TYR A 48 -12.25 9.45 2.69
C TYR A 48 -13.77 9.47 2.87
N ALA A 49 -14.47 10.41 2.22
CA ALA A 49 -15.93 10.49 2.24
C ALA A 49 -16.57 9.36 1.42
N GLU A 50 -16.02 9.04 0.25
CA GLU A 50 -16.50 7.91 -0.57
C GLU A 50 -16.25 6.58 0.13
N VAL A 51 -15.08 6.39 0.75
CA VAL A 51 -14.80 5.19 1.56
C VAL A 51 -15.76 5.07 2.74
N ALA A 52 -16.07 6.18 3.42
CA ALA A 52 -17.08 6.20 4.48
C ALA A 52 -18.47 5.79 3.96
N GLY A 53 -18.84 6.26 2.77
CA GLY A 53 -20.09 5.87 2.09
C GLY A 53 -20.16 4.38 1.74
N VAL A 54 -19.07 3.81 1.20
CA VAL A 54 -19.00 2.40 0.81
C VAL A 54 -18.98 1.47 2.03
N THR A 55 -18.23 1.83 3.07
CA THR A 55 -18.01 0.97 4.25
C THR A 55 -19.00 1.20 5.39
N GLY A 56 -19.83 2.24 5.30
CA GLY A 56 -20.84 2.56 6.31
C GLY A 56 -20.27 3.04 7.66
N VAL A 57 -19.01 3.50 7.70
CA VAL A 57 -18.37 4.00 8.93
C VAL A 57 -18.09 5.50 8.86
N PRO A 58 -17.96 6.20 10.02
CA PRO A 58 -17.62 7.63 10.02
C PRO A 58 -16.27 7.92 9.34
N VAL A 59 -16.16 9.10 8.71
CA VAL A 59 -14.90 9.56 8.08
C VAL A 59 -13.72 9.55 9.06
N GLY A 60 -13.94 9.93 10.33
CA GLY A 60 -12.89 9.83 11.37
C GLY A 60 -12.42 8.39 11.62
N THR A 61 -13.32 7.42 11.52
CA THR A 61 -12.98 5.98 11.60
C THR A 61 -12.15 5.56 10.39
N VAL A 62 -12.51 5.99 9.17
CA VAL A 62 -11.73 5.78 7.95
C VAL A 62 -10.30 6.31 8.12
N MET A 63 -10.14 7.56 8.56
CA MET A 63 -8.83 8.16 8.82
C MET A 63 -8.02 7.34 9.82
N SER A 64 -8.64 6.91 10.92
CA SER A 64 -7.97 6.10 11.94
C SER A 64 -7.56 4.71 11.45
N ARG A 65 -8.41 4.05 10.64
CA ARG A 65 -8.13 2.75 10.01
C ARG A 65 -6.99 2.88 9.01
N LEU A 66 -7.04 3.90 8.16
CA LEU A 66 -6.01 4.18 7.17
C LEU A 66 -4.66 4.46 7.82
N LYS A 67 -4.62 5.26 8.89
CA LYS A 67 -3.38 5.52 9.63
C LYS A 67 -2.78 4.22 10.17
N ARG A 68 -3.56 3.44 10.92
CA ARG A 68 -3.09 2.16 11.51
C ARG A 68 -2.67 1.15 10.45
N GLY A 69 -3.42 1.06 9.35
CA GLY A 69 -3.08 0.20 8.21
C GLY A 69 -1.74 0.57 7.57
N ARG A 70 -1.50 1.87 7.32
CA ARG A 70 -0.22 2.37 6.79
C ARG A 70 0.95 2.13 7.74
N ASP A 71 0.78 2.43 9.03
CA ASP A 71 1.80 2.20 10.04
C ASP A 71 2.18 0.70 10.11
N ARG A 72 1.16 -0.18 10.10
CA ARG A 72 1.38 -1.63 10.11
C ARG A 72 2.03 -2.13 8.82
N LEU A 73 1.62 -1.62 7.66
CA LEU A 73 2.21 -1.99 6.39
C LEU A 73 3.68 -1.59 6.31
N ALA A 74 4.01 -0.38 6.77
CA ALA A 74 5.40 0.08 6.88
C ALA A 74 6.23 -0.83 7.80
N LEU A 75 5.68 -1.25 8.95
CA LEU A 75 6.35 -2.19 9.84
C LEU A 75 6.55 -3.57 9.20
N LEU A 76 5.60 -4.06 8.41
CA LEU A 76 5.73 -5.37 7.75
C LEU A 76 6.74 -5.34 6.60
N MET A 77 6.76 -4.25 5.84
CA MET A 77 7.66 -4.08 4.69
C MET A 77 9.09 -3.70 5.10
N HIS A 78 9.28 -2.92 6.17
CA HIS A 78 10.59 -2.44 6.62
C HIS A 78 11.08 -3.07 7.93
N GLY A 79 10.21 -3.74 8.69
CA GLY A 79 10.57 -4.42 9.94
C GLY A 79 11.49 -5.63 9.73
N GLY A 80 11.50 -6.20 8.51
CA GLY A 80 12.52 -7.16 8.08
C GLY A 80 13.91 -6.52 8.01
N GLU A 81 14.04 -5.33 7.42
CA GLU A 81 15.32 -4.59 7.34
C GLU A 81 15.81 -4.14 8.73
N ALA A 82 14.92 -3.71 9.62
CA ALA A 82 15.29 -3.31 10.98
C ALA A 82 15.75 -4.48 11.87
N ALA A 83 15.29 -5.70 11.60
CA ALA A 83 15.82 -6.92 12.21
C ALA A 83 17.20 -7.28 11.63
N LEU A 84 17.38 -7.17 10.31
CA LEU A 84 18.67 -7.41 9.63
C LEU A 84 19.78 -6.41 10.00
N ARG A 85 19.45 -5.14 10.27
CA ARG A 85 20.42 -4.12 10.72
C ARG A 85 20.93 -4.31 12.15
N ARG A 86 20.26 -5.13 12.99
CA ARG A 86 20.68 -5.40 14.37
C ARG A 86 21.61 -6.61 14.51
N VAL A 87 21.91 -7.31 13.42
CA VAL A 87 22.77 -8.52 13.40
C VAL A 87 24.16 -8.23 12.81
N LYS A 88 24.56 -6.95 12.70
CA LYS A 88 25.89 -6.56 12.21
C LYS A 88 26.68 -5.82 13.26
#